data_AF-A0A2D9QTJ6-F1
#
_entry.id   AF-A0A2D9QTJ6-F1
#
_cell.length_a   1.000
_cell.length_b   1.000
_cell.length_c   1.000
_cell.angle_alpha   90.00
_cell.angle_beta   90.00
_cell.angle_gamma   90.00
#
_symmetry.space_group_name_H-M   'P 1'
#
loop_
_entity.id
_entity.type
_entity.pdbx_description
1 polymer ?
#
loop_
_entity_poly.entity_id
_entity_poly.type
_entity_poly.pdbx_seq_one_letter_code
_entity_poly.pdbx_strand_id
1 'polypeptide(L)'
;MNCCYVHDDDFSEWVEAGWLRPCDDLPGVQQYSEDIFNYNLEAMTYQGKRYGLPYYTDFTIWLYNTQMLETAGFEKSARTLNELTEQAIN
;
A
#
# COMPACT_ATOMS: atom_id res chain seq x y z
N MET A 1 18.91 -9.31 -15.33
CA MET A 1 17.44 -9.24 -15.16
C MET A 1 17.02 -7.81 -15.46
N ASN A 2 15.98 -7.56 -16.26
CA ASN A 2 15.63 -6.21 -16.72
C ASN A 2 14.52 -5.53 -15.89
N CYS A 3 13.85 -6.28 -15.01
CA CYS A 3 12.82 -5.81 -14.09
C CYS A 3 12.86 -6.69 -12.83
N CYS A 4 12.66 -6.11 -11.65
CA CYS A 4 12.59 -6.80 -10.38
C CYS A 4 11.36 -6.35 -9.59
N TYR A 5 10.84 -7.24 -8.74
CA TYR A 5 9.88 -6.87 -7.71
C TYR A 5 10.63 -6.32 -6.50
N VAL A 6 10.17 -5.19 -5.97
CA VAL A 6 10.70 -4.54 -4.77
C VAL A 6 9.51 -3.96 -4.01
N HIS A 7 9.55 -4.00 -2.68
CA HIS A 7 8.58 -3.27 -1.87
C HIS A 7 8.77 -1.76 -2.04
N ASP A 8 7.66 -1.03 -2.00
CA ASP A 8 7.61 0.43 -2.06
C ASP A 8 8.33 1.10 -0.88
N ASP A 9 8.35 0.45 0.28
CA ASP A 9 9.12 0.93 1.45
C ASP A 9 10.64 0.75 1.27
N ASP A 10 11.09 -0.21 0.47
CA ASP A 10 12.50 -0.60 0.37
C ASP A 10 13.23 0.02 -0.84
N PHE A 11 12.51 0.37 -1.92
CA PHE A 11 13.17 0.68 -3.20
C PHE A 11 14.09 1.90 -3.12
N SER A 12 13.80 2.87 -2.23
CA SER A 12 14.63 4.07 -2.08
C SER A 12 16.07 3.72 -1.65
N GLU A 13 16.25 2.74 -0.77
CA GLU A 13 17.59 2.26 -0.38
C GLU A 13 18.31 1.59 -1.56
N TRP A 14 17.57 0.91 -2.43
CA TRP A 14 18.14 0.27 -3.62
C TRP A 14 18.53 1.29 -4.69
N VAL A 15 17.84 2.44 -4.75
CA VAL A 15 18.26 3.60 -5.55
C VAL A 15 19.57 4.15 -5.03
N GLU A 16 19.69 4.38 -3.72
CA GLU A 16 20.92 4.90 -3.09
C GLU A 16 22.10 3.93 -3.24
N ALA A 17 21.85 2.61 -3.21
CA ALA A 17 22.85 1.57 -3.46
C ALA A 17 23.24 1.44 -4.94
N GLY A 18 22.56 2.14 -5.86
CA GLY A 18 22.83 2.12 -7.30
C GLY A 18 22.33 0.86 -8.01
N TRP A 19 21.41 0.11 -7.41
CA TRP A 19 20.86 -1.12 -7.98
C TRP A 19 19.70 -0.87 -8.94
N LEU A 20 19.00 0.26 -8.76
CA LEU A 20 17.88 0.66 -9.59
C LEU A 20 18.23 1.90 -10.42
N ARG A 21 17.73 1.93 -11.65
CA ARG A 21 17.73 3.13 -12.49
C ARG A 21 16.31 3.72 -12.57
N PRO A 22 16.16 5.02 -12.80
CA PRO A 22 14.88 5.61 -13.15
C PRO A 22 14.26 4.93 -14.37
N CYS A 23 12.92 4.90 -14.41
CA CYS A 23 12.13 4.34 -15.49
C CYS A 23 11.40 5.39 -16.33
N ASP A 24 11.51 6.69 -16.00
CA ASP A 24 10.81 7.78 -16.68
C ASP A 24 11.09 7.88 -18.20
N ASP A 25 12.26 7.39 -18.65
CA ASP A 25 12.67 7.41 -20.05
C ASP A 25 12.26 6.16 -20.84
N LEU A 26 11.60 5.19 -20.19
CA LEU A 26 11.16 3.98 -20.86
C LEU A 26 9.99 4.26 -21.82
N PRO A 27 9.98 3.67 -23.03
CA PRO A 27 8.88 3.85 -23.97
C PRO A 27 7.53 3.45 -23.38
N GLY A 28 6.55 4.35 -23.47
CA GLY A 28 5.17 4.10 -23.05
C GLY A 28 4.92 4.22 -21.53
N VAL A 29 5.94 4.48 -20.71
CA VAL A 29 5.77 4.54 -19.24
C VAL A 29 4.75 5.62 -18.80
N GLN A 30 4.67 6.73 -19.55
CA GLN A 30 3.74 7.82 -19.25
C GLN A 30 2.28 7.40 -19.41
N GLN A 31 1.98 6.49 -20.35
CA GLN A 31 0.61 6.08 -20.68
C GLN A 31 -0.08 5.37 -19.51
N TYR A 32 0.69 4.64 -18.69
CA TYR A 32 0.14 3.94 -17.53
C TYR A 32 -0.31 4.87 -16.40
N SER A 33 0.11 6.13 -16.41
CA SER A 33 -0.21 7.06 -15.32
C SER A 33 -1.72 7.40 -15.27
N GLU A 34 -2.45 7.22 -16.37
CA GLU A 34 -3.89 7.45 -16.43
C GLU A 34 -4.71 6.35 -15.73
N ASP A 35 -4.16 5.13 -15.66
CA ASP A 35 -4.81 3.95 -15.08
C ASP A 35 -4.39 3.67 -13.63
N ILE A 36 -3.48 4.46 -13.07
CA ILE A 36 -2.91 4.27 -11.74
C ILE A 36 -3.35 5.42 -10.82
N PHE A 37 -3.77 5.10 -9.60
CA PHE A 37 -4.06 6.13 -8.59
C PHE A 37 -2.82 6.97 -8.30
N ASN A 38 -2.99 8.30 -8.20
CA ASN A 38 -1.90 9.25 -7.97
C ASN A 38 -1.03 8.86 -6.75
N TYR A 39 -1.65 8.40 -5.67
CA TYR A 39 -0.93 7.93 -4.48
C TYR A 39 0.08 6.81 -4.80
N ASN A 40 -0.28 5.84 -5.65
CA ASN A 40 0.63 4.78 -6.04
C ASN A 40 1.75 5.27 -6.96
N LEU A 41 1.50 6.28 -7.80
CA LEU A 41 2.57 6.90 -8.60
C LEU A 41 3.56 7.68 -7.74
N GLU A 42 3.06 8.39 -6.72
CA GLU A 42 3.88 9.08 -5.74
C GLU A 42 4.75 8.10 -4.96
N ALA A 43 4.19 6.96 -4.54
CA ALA A 43 4.93 5.89 -3.85
C ALA A 43 6.08 5.32 -4.71
N MET A 44 5.98 5.33 -6.04
CA MET A 44 7.05 4.89 -6.95
C MET A 44 8.08 5.98 -7.27
N THR A 45 7.97 7.16 -6.66
CA THR A 45 8.80 8.33 -6.95
C THR A 45 9.76 8.63 -5.81
N TYR A 46 11.05 8.73 -6.11
CA TYR A 46 12.09 9.10 -5.16
C TYR A 46 12.99 10.18 -5.75
N GLN A 47 13.30 11.23 -4.98
CA GLN A 47 14.10 12.38 -5.44
C GLN A 47 13.65 12.95 -6.82
N GLY A 48 12.34 13.00 -7.04
CA GLY A 48 11.73 13.56 -8.25
C GLY A 48 11.82 12.68 -9.50
N LYS A 49 12.22 11.41 -9.37
CA LYS A 49 12.26 10.43 -10.46
C LYS A 49 11.47 9.19 -10.12
N ARG A 50 10.86 8.56 -11.12
CA ARG A 50 10.10 7.32 -10.96
C ARG A 50 11.01 6.13 -11.18
N TYR A 51 10.90 5.11 -10.32
CA TYR A 51 11.75 3.92 -10.37
C TYR A 51 11.00 2.63 -10.67
N GLY A 52 9.68 2.69 -10.79
CA GLY A 52 8.86 1.54 -11.15
C GLY A 52 7.40 1.88 -11.43
N LEU A 53 6.62 0.83 -11.65
CA LEU A 53 5.17 0.86 -11.67
C LEU A 53 4.66 -0.06 -10.56
N PRO A 54 3.54 0.27 -9.90
CA PRO A 54 2.95 -0.60 -8.89
C PRO A 54 2.51 -1.93 -9.54
N TYR A 55 2.86 -3.05 -8.91
CA TYR A 55 2.38 -4.37 -9.34
C TYR A 55 0.99 -4.68 -8.75
N TYR A 56 0.81 -4.37 -7.47
CA TYR A 56 -0.49 -4.32 -6.79
C TYR A 56 -0.43 -3.21 -5.74
N THR A 57 -1.60 -2.76 -5.27
CA THR A 57 -1.73 -1.97 -4.05
C THR A 57 -2.59 -2.75 -3.09
N ASP A 58 -2.31 -2.63 -1.81
CA ASP A 58 -3.22 -3.02 -0.75
C ASP A 58 -3.81 -1.78 -0.08
N PHE A 59 -4.84 -2.02 0.71
CA PHE A 59 -5.43 -1.03 1.59
C PHE A 59 -5.91 -1.76 2.84
N THR A 60 -5.78 -1.12 3.99
CA THR A 60 -6.23 -1.69 5.25
C THR A 60 -7.74 -1.53 5.36
N ILE A 61 -8.43 -2.64 5.66
CA ILE A 61 -9.87 -2.63 5.98
C ILE A 61 -10.12 -3.19 7.37
N TRP A 62 -11.18 -2.70 8.00
CA TRP A 62 -11.67 -3.22 9.27
C TRP A 62 -12.60 -4.41 9.03
N LEU A 63 -12.06 -5.62 9.18
CA LEU A 63 -12.80 -6.89 9.08
C LEU A 63 -13.04 -7.45 10.49
N TYR A 64 -14.23 -8.00 10.70
CA TYR A 64 -14.61 -8.58 11.99
C TYR A 64 -15.56 -9.76 11.80
N ASN A 65 -15.61 -10.66 12.79
CA ASN A 65 -16.53 -11.79 12.82
C ASN A 65 -17.82 -11.39 13.55
N THR A 66 -18.94 -11.34 12.82
CA THR A 66 -20.24 -10.93 13.38
C THR A 66 -20.73 -11.89 14.47
N GLN A 67 -20.51 -13.20 14.31
CA GLN A 67 -20.93 -14.21 15.28
C GLN A 67 -20.18 -14.07 16.61
N MET A 68 -18.90 -13.70 16.57
CA MET A 68 -18.12 -13.45 17.78
C MET A 68 -18.64 -12.23 18.53
N LEU A 69 -18.95 -11.14 17.82
CA LEU A 69 -19.52 -9.93 18.42
C LEU A 69 -20.88 -10.21 19.07
N GLU A 70 -21.77 -10.91 18.36
CA GLU A 70 -23.09 -11.29 18.89
C GLU A 70 -22.96 -12.18 20.14
N THR A 71 -22.05 -13.15 20.13
CA THR A 71 -21.78 -14.03 21.28
C THR A 71 -21.24 -13.26 22.49
N ALA A 72 -20.45 -12.22 22.24
CA ALA A 72 -19.93 -11.31 23.27
C ALA A 72 -20.93 -10.22 23.71
N GLY A 73 -22.15 -10.19 23.13
CA GLY A 73 -23.20 -9.24 23.50
C GLY A 73 -23.12 -7.88 22.79
N PHE A 74 -22.34 -7.77 21.70
CA PHE A 74 -22.22 -6.53 20.92
C PHE A 74 -23.04 -6.60 19.62
N GLU A 75 -23.90 -5.60 19.40
CA GLU A 75 -24.72 -5.50 18.18
C GLU A 75 -23.94 -4.93 16.97
N LYS A 76 -22.85 -4.20 17.21
CA LYS A 76 -22.08 -3.51 16.18
C LYS A 76 -20.58 -3.58 16.45
N SER A 77 -19.82 -3.68 15.38
CA SER A 77 -18.37 -3.55 15.45
C SER A 77 -17.93 -2.16 15.88
N ALA A 78 -16.81 -2.11 16.60
CA ALA A 78 -16.11 -0.89 16.95
C ALA A 78 -15.89 0.05 15.73
N ARG A 79 -16.07 1.34 15.97
CA ARG A 79 -15.78 2.47 15.08
C ARG A 79 -14.68 3.37 15.62
N THR A 80 -14.27 3.16 16.87
CA THR A 80 -13.16 3.87 17.52
C THR A 80 -12.23 2.89 18.22
N LEU A 81 -11.00 3.34 18.51
CA LEU A 81 -10.03 2.54 19.27
C LEU A 81 -10.50 2.25 20.71
N ASN A 82 -11.27 3.17 21.31
CA ASN A 82 -11.85 2.95 22.64
C ASN A 82 -12.91 1.86 22.61
N GLU A 83 -13.83 1.90 21.64
CA GLU A 83 -14.83 0.83 21.43
C GLU A 83 -14.16 -0.51 21.12
N LEU A 84 -13.07 -0.50 20.32
CA LEU A 84 -12.31 -1.71 20.04
C LEU A 84 -11.70 -2.28 21.32
N THR A 85 -11.12 -1.42 22.16
CA THR A 85 -10.54 -1.84 23.44
C THR A 85 -11.61 -2.45 24.35
N GLU A 86 -12.77 -1.80 24.47
CA GLU A 86 -13.92 -2.32 25.23
C GLU A 86 -14.39 -3.67 24.69
N GLN A 87 -14.55 -3.82 23.38
CA GLN A 87 -15.00 -5.08 22.76
C GLN A 87 -13.97 -6.21 22.87
N ALA A 88 -12.68 -5.89 23.01
CA ALA A 88 -11.60 -6.89 23.07
C ALA A 88 -11.29 -7.41 24.48
N ILE A 89 -11.66 -6.67 25.54
CA ILE A 89 -11.34 -7.01 26.94
C ILE A 89 -12.54 -7.48 27.76
N ASN A 90 -13.76 -7.33 27.24
CA ASN A 90 -14.98 -7.93 27.80
C ASN A 90 -15.00 -9.44 27.55
#